data_AF-A0A2D8XB51-F1
#
_entry.id   AF-A0A2D8XB51-F1
#
_cell.length_a   1.000
_cell.length_b   1.000
_cell.length_c   1.000
_cell.angle_alpha   90.00
_cell.angle_beta   90.00
_cell.angle_gamma   90.00
#
_symmetry.space_group_name_H-M   'P 1'
#
loop_
_entity.id
_entity.type
_entity.pdbx_description
1 polymer ?
#
loop_
_entity_poly.entity_id
_entity_poly.type
_entity_poly.pdbx_seq_one_letter_code
_entity_poly.pdbx_strand_id
1 'polypeptide(L)' 'MAEKRPEWKDSKYADAKGRFKKLNCGDLATWLIKSRKGNKKAIVGSLNQQIVFNRQKNPSYAAKMKCARNKAMKKLSK' A
#
# COMPACT_ATOMS: atom_id res chain seq x y z
N MET A 1 11.86 3.21 27.13
CA MET A 1 12.41 2.91 25.78
C MET A 1 11.46 3.51 24.76
N ALA A 2 11.85 4.56 24.04
CA ALA A 2 10.98 5.17 23.03
C ALA A 2 10.72 4.14 21.92
N GLU A 3 9.46 3.75 21.76
CA GLU A 3 9.03 2.86 20.69
C GLU A 3 9.47 3.46 19.36
N LYS A 4 10.45 2.82 18.69
CA LYS A 4 10.98 3.31 17.41
C LYS A 4 9.83 3.42 16.43
N ARG A 5 9.46 4.66 16.08
CA ARG A 5 8.46 4.92 15.05
C ARG A 5 8.98 4.31 13.75
N PRO A 6 8.15 3.60 12.98
CA PRO A 6 8.59 3.06 11.70
C PRO A 6 9.07 4.21 10.82
N GLU A 7 10.30 4.14 10.35
CA GLU A 7 10.85 5.15 9.46
C GLU A 7 10.30 4.96 8.05
N TRP A 8 10.03 6.07 7.36
CA TRP A 8 9.59 6.02 5.97
C TRP A 8 10.77 5.59 5.09
N LYS A 9 10.70 4.36 4.58
CA LYS A 9 11.64 3.85 3.58
C LYS A 9 11.09 4.08 2.19
N ASP A 10 11.82 4.85 1.39
CA ASP A 10 11.52 4.99 -0.02
C ASP A 10 11.66 3.64 -0.72
N SER A 11 10.74 3.33 -1.62
CA SER A 11 10.72 2.04 -2.30
C SER A 11 11.50 2.18 -3.60
N LYS A 12 12.35 1.21 -3.95
CA LYS A 12 13.06 1.14 -5.26
C LYS A 12 12.17 1.11 -6.51
N TYR A 13 10.86 1.25 -6.33
CA TYR A 13 9.84 1.08 -7.34
C TYR A 13 9.21 2.43 -7.66
N ALA A 14 8.70 2.57 -8.88
CA ALA A 14 8.14 3.81 -9.43
C ALA A 14 7.36 4.63 -8.38
N ASP A 15 7.71 5.91 -8.28
CA ASP A 15 7.12 6.85 -7.35
C ASP A 15 5.59 6.86 -7.51
N ALA A 16 4.91 6.90 -6.37
CA ALA A 16 3.47 6.77 -6.38
C ALA A 16 2.76 8.07 -6.75
N LYS A 17 3.41 9.23 -6.89
CA LYS A 17 2.84 10.53 -7.34
C LYS A 17 1.37 10.76 -6.90
N GLY A 18 1.05 10.50 -5.63
CA GLY A 18 -0.32 10.65 -5.08
C GLY A 18 -1.36 9.62 -5.53
N ARG A 19 -0.99 8.57 -6.26
CA ARG A 19 -1.85 7.45 -6.72
C ARG A 19 -2.58 6.77 -5.56
N PHE A 20 -1.95 6.62 -4.41
CA PHE A 20 -2.61 6.06 -3.23
C PHE A 20 -3.81 6.91 -2.75
N LYS A 21 -3.77 8.23 -2.95
CA LYS A 21 -4.90 9.13 -2.67
C LYS A 21 -5.91 9.15 -3.81
N LYS A 22 -5.45 9.27 -5.06
CA LYS A 22 -6.30 9.41 -6.26
C LYS A 22 -7.05 8.14 -6.66
N LEU A 23 -6.45 6.96 -6.50
CA LEU A 23 -7.04 5.71 -6.99
C LEU A 23 -8.00 5.09 -5.97
N ASN A 24 -9.03 4.44 -6.50
CA ASN A 24 -9.89 3.53 -5.74
C ASN A 24 -9.16 2.22 -5.43
N CYS A 25 -9.63 1.45 -4.45
CA CYS A 25 -8.88 0.27 -4.00
C CYS A 25 -8.69 -0.81 -5.07
N GLY A 26 -9.58 -0.90 -6.07
CA GLY A 26 -9.42 -1.81 -7.22
C GLY A 26 -8.30 -1.39 -8.15
N ASP A 27 -8.33 -0.14 -8.62
CA ASP A 27 -7.32 0.40 -9.52
C ASP A 27 -5.96 0.50 -8.86
N LEU A 28 -5.93 0.86 -7.57
CA LEU A 28 -4.71 0.88 -6.78
C LEU A 28 -4.08 -0.51 -6.70
N ALA A 29 -4.88 -1.56 -6.50
CA ALA A 29 -4.39 -2.93 -6.50
C ALA A 29 -3.78 -3.32 -7.85
N THR A 30 -4.48 -3.05 -8.95
CA THR A 30 -3.99 -3.34 -10.31
C THR A 30 -2.71 -2.56 -10.63
N TRP A 31 -2.68 -1.26 -10.29
CA TRP A 31 -1.51 -0.42 -10.49
C TRP A 31 -0.32 -0.89 -9.66
N LEU A 32 -0.52 -1.29 -8.39
CA LEU A 32 0.52 -1.84 -7.54
C LEU A 32 1.07 -3.15 -8.10
N ILE A 33 0.22 -4.04 -8.59
CA ILE A 33 0.65 -5.27 -9.27
C ILE A 33 1.55 -4.92 -10.46
N LYS A 34 1.13 -4.00 -11.33
CA LYS A 34 1.91 -3.59 -12.51
C LYS A 34 3.23 -2.92 -12.12
N SER A 35 3.17 -1.94 -11.22
CA SER A 35 4.32 -1.14 -10.77
C SER A 35 5.35 -1.96 -10.01
N ARG A 36 4.91 -2.94 -9.21
CA ARG A 36 5.78 -3.81 -8.41
C ARG A 36 6.09 -5.14 -9.10
N LYS A 37 5.75 -5.29 -10.39
CA LYS A 37 5.97 -6.50 -11.20
C LYS A 37 5.42 -7.77 -10.52
N GLY A 38 4.23 -7.67 -9.92
CA GLY A 38 3.59 -8.79 -9.19
C GLY A 38 4.26 -9.19 -7.87
N ASN A 39 5.28 -8.47 -7.41
CA ASN A 39 5.98 -8.81 -6.18
C ASN A 39 5.08 -8.57 -4.94
N LYS A 40 4.53 -9.67 -4.39
CA LYS A 40 3.64 -9.65 -3.23
C LYS A 40 4.23 -8.92 -2.03
N LYS A 41 5.50 -9.18 -1.68
CA LYS A 41 6.16 -8.55 -0.52
C LYS A 41 6.25 -7.03 -0.68
N ALA A 42 6.62 -6.55 -1.88
CA ALA A 42 6.71 -5.11 -2.14
C ALA A 42 5.34 -4.41 -2.06
N ILE A 43 4.29 -5.05 -2.61
CA ILE A 43 2.92 -4.51 -2.59
C ILE A 43 2.39 -4.42 -1.16
N VAL A 44 2.52 -5.51 -0.39
CA VAL A 44 2.10 -5.54 1.02
C VAL A 44 2.90 -4.54 1.84
N GLY A 45 4.22 -4.45 1.64
CA GLY A 45 5.08 -3.52 2.34
C GLY A 45 4.65 -2.06 2.15
N SER A 46 4.47 -1.61 0.90
CA SER A 46 4.03 -0.24 0.59
C SER A 46 2.65 0.09 1.16
N LEU A 47 1.71 -0.86 1.14
CA LEU A 47 0.36 -0.65 1.69
C LEU A 47 0.37 -0.66 3.22
N ASN A 48 1.08 -1.60 3.85
CA ASN A 48 1.17 -1.66 5.31
C ASN A 48 1.84 -0.43 5.90
N GLN A 49 2.88 0.11 5.26
CA GLN A 49 3.49 1.37 5.69
C GLN A 49 2.41 2.45 5.76
N GLN A 50 1.67 2.68 4.68
CA GLN A 50 0.61 3.68 4.68
C GLN A 50 -0.53 3.40 5.65
N ILE A 51 -0.88 2.14 5.88
CA ILE A 51 -1.84 1.77 6.92
C ILE A 51 -1.32 2.19 8.29
N VAL A 52 -0.08 1.86 8.65
CA VAL A 52 0.49 2.17 9.97
C VAL A 52 0.59 3.68 10.19
N PHE A 53 1.04 4.43 9.18
CA PHE A 53 1.15 5.89 9.27
C PHE A 53 -0.21 6.61 9.33
N ASN A 54 -1.25 6.06 8.71
CA ASN A 54 -2.56 6.70 8.64
C ASN A 54 -3.63 6.07 9.54
N ARG A 55 -3.35 4.98 10.26
CA ARG A 55 -4.36 4.26 11.07
C ARG A 55 -5.05 5.14 12.12
N GLN A 56 -4.33 6.10 12.69
CA GLN A 56 -4.87 7.03 13.71
C GLN A 56 -5.34 8.35 13.08
N LYS A 57 -4.66 8.87 12.06
CA LYS A 57 -4.99 10.16 11.44
C LYS A 57 -6.13 10.08 10.43
N ASN A 58 -6.24 8.98 9.68
CA ASN A 58 -7.25 8.81 8.65
C ASN A 58 -7.62 7.32 8.50
N PRO A 59 -8.55 6.81 9.32
CA PRO A 59 -8.93 5.41 9.34
C PRO A 59 -9.58 4.96 8.02
N SER A 60 -10.33 5.84 7.34
CA SER A 60 -10.93 5.57 6.03
C SER A 60 -9.86 5.35 4.96
N TYR A 61 -8.80 6.17 4.96
CA TYR A 61 -7.66 5.96 4.08
C TYR A 61 -6.96 4.61 4.34
N ALA A 62 -6.74 4.27 5.62
CA ALA A 62 -6.16 2.99 5.99
C ALA A 62 -7.05 1.80 5.57
N ALA A 63 -8.37 1.92 5.68
CA ALA A 63 -9.32 0.92 5.20
C ALA A 63 -9.23 0.74 3.67
N LYS A 64 -9.10 1.83 2.91
CA LYS A 64 -8.87 1.77 1.45
C LYS A 64 -7.58 1.02 1.11
N MET A 65 -6.50 1.26 1.85
CA MET A 65 -5.23 0.54 1.66
C MET A 65 -5.37 -0.95 1.99
N LYS A 66 -6.13 -1.32 3.03
CA LYS A 66 -6.47 -2.72 3.33
C LYS A 66 -7.27 -3.38 2.21
N CYS A 67 -8.27 -2.68 1.65
CA CYS A 67 -9.03 -3.17 0.48
C CYS A 67 -8.08 -3.44 -0.70
N ALA A 68 -7.19 -2.50 -1.01
CA ALA A 68 -6.25 -2.64 -2.13
C ALA A 68 -5.29 -3.82 -1.92
N ARG A 69 -4.83 -4.04 -0.68
CA ARG A 69 -3.99 -5.19 -0.32
C ARG A 69 -4.71 -6.50 -0.60
N ASN A 70 -5.94 -6.66 -0.10
CA ASN A 70 -6.70 -7.89 -0.28
C ASN A 70 -7.02 -8.16 -1.75
N LYS A 71 -7.42 -7.14 -2.51
CA LYS A 71 -7.65 -7.26 -3.96
C LYS A 71 -6.37 -7.64 -4.71
N ALA A 72 -5.23 -7.03 -4.35
CA ALA A 72 -3.96 -7.36 -4.98
C ALA A 72 -3.55 -8.80 -4.70
N MET A 73 -3.66 -9.27 -3.45
CA MET A 73 -3.38 -10.67 -3.11
C MET A 73 -4.32 -11.63 -3.85
N LYS A 74 -5.63 -11.33 -3.91
CA LYS A 74 -6.60 -12.16 -4.63
C LYS A 74 -6.29 -12.26 -6.12
N LYS A 75 -5.84 -11.17 -6.76
CA LYS A 75 -5.42 -11.16 -8.17
C LYS A 75 -4.12 -11.91 -8.44
N LEU A 76 -3.20 -11.95 -7.48
CA LEU A 76 -1.89 -12.61 -7.60
C LEU A 76 -1.88 -14.07 -7.11
N SER A 77 -2.99 -14.54 -6.54
CA SER A 77 -3.19 -15.95 -6.18
C SER A 77 -4.10 -16.66 -7.20
N LYS A 78 -4.43 -15.99 -8.29
CA LYS A 78 -5.21 -16.50 -9.41
C LYS A 78 -4.26 -16.69 -10.59
#